data_AF-A0A9D4U3G7-F1
#
_entry.id   AF-A0A9D4U3G7-F1
#
_cell.length_a   1.000
_cell.length_b   1.000
_cell.length_c   1.000
_cell.angle_alpha   90.00
_cell.angle_beta   90.00
_cell.angle_gamma   90.00
#
_symmetry.space_group_name_H-M   'P 1'
#
loop_
_entity.id
_entity.type
_entity.pdbx_description
1 polymer ?
#
loop_
_entity_poly.entity_id
_entity_poly.type
_entity_poly.pdbx_seq_one_letter_code
_entity_poly.pdbx_strand_id
1 'polypeptide(L)'
;MYRTMIQEAGSQEKFFGKPYRHGDSAYPGPASAEDEPHGTVHEWTGDYTQVGWKDMGALYASGRDPIFYSHHTQIDRMWEVWCSFDGNHNLRDEDFLNTEFVFYDENAELVRVRAGDALDTKALGYVYQDLDLPWKDSVPVRLSRGVATLTPNDTICMLASPIDKPCSVLLQRDPSWPAPNSSTSTTEYLVINGTTWPEGFQSFFTIYLNLPSANNGTTMGCPEYVGCHRAVDQVRLFNFAANTRPSISIDITSRIRDLSLTHQDYVVVTLVPKFGSTNGPSAPATISGSIAIQYR
;
A
#
# COMPACT_ATOMS: atom_id res chain seq x y z
N MET A 1 -3.99 5.26 9.02
CA MET A 1 -4.53 6.63 9.10
C MET A 1 -3.44 7.70 9.10
N TYR A 2 -2.76 8.06 10.21
CA TYR A 2 -1.69 9.09 10.17
C TYR A 2 -0.69 8.85 9.04
N ARG A 3 -0.14 7.64 8.98
CA ARG A 3 0.82 7.26 7.95
C ARG A 3 0.26 7.46 6.55
N THR A 4 -0.91 6.90 6.26
CA THR A 4 -1.47 6.83 4.91
C THR A 4 -2.09 8.15 4.44
N MET A 5 -2.52 9.02 5.37
CA MET A 5 -3.18 10.31 5.08
C MET A 5 -2.26 11.54 5.23
N ILE A 6 -1.13 11.40 5.92
CA ILE A 6 -0.20 12.52 6.17
C ILE A 6 1.21 12.15 5.69
N GLN A 7 1.80 11.08 6.24
CA GLN A 7 3.21 10.76 5.98
C GLN A 7 3.47 10.22 4.56
N GLU A 8 2.55 9.42 4.03
CA GLU A 8 2.63 8.80 2.70
C GLU A 8 1.85 9.61 1.67
N ALA A 9 0.86 10.39 2.07
CA ALA A 9 0.07 11.24 1.18
C ALA A 9 0.61 12.68 1.06
N GLY A 10 1.93 12.88 1.19
CA GLY A 10 2.57 14.21 1.15
C GLY A 10 2.63 14.87 -0.24
N SER A 11 2.01 14.27 -1.25
CA SER A 11 1.93 14.82 -2.61
C SER A 11 0.70 14.25 -3.32
N GLN A 12 0.24 14.94 -4.37
CA GLN A 12 -0.91 14.49 -5.16
C GLN A 12 -0.75 13.08 -5.72
N GLU A 13 0.40 12.77 -6.35
CA GLU A 13 0.64 11.43 -6.90
C GLU A 13 0.56 10.33 -5.83
N LYS A 14 1.00 10.61 -4.61
CA LYS A 14 0.94 9.62 -3.53
C LYS A 14 -0.46 9.44 -2.93
N PHE A 15 -1.30 10.48 -2.99
CA PHE A 15 -2.68 10.43 -2.50
C PHE A 15 -3.69 9.91 -3.53
N PHE A 16 -3.54 10.31 -4.80
CA PHE A 16 -4.44 9.90 -5.89
C PHE A 16 -3.94 8.68 -6.67
N GLY A 17 -2.66 8.32 -6.53
CA GLY A 17 -2.02 7.27 -7.31
C GLY A 17 -1.33 7.84 -8.55
N LYS A 18 -0.63 6.94 -9.26
CA LYS A 18 0.07 7.32 -10.50
C LYS A 18 -0.91 7.54 -11.66
N PRO A 19 -0.60 8.46 -12.59
CA PRO A 19 -1.45 8.64 -13.77
C PRO A 19 -1.67 7.33 -14.53
N TYR A 20 -2.92 7.11 -14.95
CA TYR A 20 -3.31 6.02 -15.83
C TYR A 20 -3.95 6.63 -17.08
N ARG A 21 -3.31 6.48 -18.24
CA ARG A 21 -3.75 7.07 -19.51
C ARG A 21 -4.08 5.99 -20.53
N HIS A 22 -4.82 6.40 -21.57
CA HIS A 22 -5.14 5.52 -22.70
C HIS A 22 -3.84 4.99 -23.34
N GLY A 23 -3.71 3.66 -23.35
CA GLY A 23 -2.52 2.96 -23.87
C GLY A 23 -1.53 2.51 -22.79
N ASP A 24 -1.71 2.95 -21.55
CA ASP A 24 -0.87 2.49 -20.44
C ASP A 24 -1.17 1.03 -20.06
N SER A 25 -0.15 0.38 -19.52
CA SER A 25 -0.34 -0.93 -18.87
C SER A 25 -1.14 -0.76 -17.58
N ALA A 26 -1.97 -1.77 -17.26
CA ALA A 26 -2.71 -1.79 -16.00
C ALA A 26 -1.77 -1.71 -14.79
N TYR A 27 -2.29 -1.20 -13.67
CA TYR A 27 -1.59 -1.02 -12.39
C TYR A 27 -0.38 -0.08 -12.44
N PRO A 28 -0.58 1.22 -12.75
CA PRO A 28 0.53 2.18 -12.82
C PRO A 28 1.19 2.41 -11.44
N GLY A 29 0.42 2.26 -10.35
CA GLY A 29 0.89 2.34 -8.97
C GLY A 29 -0.23 2.89 -8.07
N PRO A 30 -0.68 2.13 -7.05
CA PRO A 30 -1.81 2.51 -6.22
C PRO A 30 -1.46 3.68 -5.31
N ALA A 31 -2.50 4.38 -4.84
CA ALA A 31 -2.34 5.44 -3.85
C ALA A 31 -2.20 4.88 -2.43
N SER A 32 -1.68 5.69 -1.50
CA SER A 32 -1.50 5.25 -0.10
C SER A 32 -2.81 4.81 0.55
N ALA A 33 -3.88 5.57 0.37
CA ALA A 33 -5.20 5.29 0.94
C ALA A 33 -5.95 4.14 0.24
N GLU A 34 -5.68 3.93 -1.05
CA GLU A 34 -6.21 2.81 -1.86
C GLU A 34 -5.65 1.46 -1.36
N ASP A 35 -4.36 1.42 -1.03
CA ASP A 35 -3.74 0.23 -0.46
C ASP A 35 -4.16 0.05 1.01
N GLU A 36 -3.94 1.08 1.84
CA GLU A 36 -4.28 1.06 3.27
C GLU A 36 -4.95 2.38 3.72
N PRO A 37 -6.18 2.37 4.25
CA PRO A 37 -6.90 1.22 4.79
C PRO A 37 -7.89 0.55 3.82
N HIS A 38 -8.12 1.10 2.61
CA HIS A 38 -9.16 0.60 1.70
C HIS A 38 -9.05 -0.91 1.44
N GLY A 39 -7.90 -1.38 0.94
CA GLY A 39 -7.68 -2.80 0.69
C GLY A 39 -7.86 -3.67 1.95
N THR A 40 -7.35 -3.21 3.10
CA THR A 40 -7.45 -3.96 4.36
C THR A 40 -8.88 -4.14 4.88
N VAL A 41 -9.77 -3.16 4.66
CA VAL A 41 -11.17 -3.26 5.08
C VAL A 41 -11.93 -4.22 4.17
N HIS A 42 -11.67 -4.18 2.87
CA HIS A 42 -12.18 -5.15 1.90
C HIS A 42 -11.81 -6.59 2.29
N GLU A 43 -10.53 -6.84 2.54
CA GLU A 43 -10.02 -8.16 2.93
C GLU A 43 -10.60 -8.63 4.27
N TRP A 44 -10.68 -7.74 5.27
CA TRP A 44 -11.19 -8.10 6.60
C TRP A 44 -12.69 -8.44 6.58
N THR A 45 -13.46 -7.73 5.76
CA THR A 45 -14.93 -7.90 5.69
C THR A 45 -15.35 -9.07 4.81
N GLY A 46 -14.52 -9.47 3.83
CA GLY A 46 -14.81 -10.60 2.95
C GLY A 46 -14.93 -11.95 3.68
N ASP A 47 -15.82 -12.82 3.20
CA ASP A 47 -15.99 -14.17 3.76
C ASP A 47 -14.99 -15.15 3.11
N TYR A 48 -13.91 -15.43 3.83
CA TYR A 48 -12.85 -16.35 3.40
C TYR A 48 -13.32 -17.78 3.07
N THR A 49 -14.51 -18.18 3.51
CA THR A 49 -15.08 -19.49 3.17
C THR A 49 -15.70 -19.51 1.77
N GLN A 50 -15.96 -18.33 1.19
CA GLN A 50 -16.44 -18.19 -0.18
C GLN A 50 -15.29 -18.19 -1.19
N VAL A 51 -15.58 -18.71 -2.38
CA VAL A 51 -14.73 -18.52 -3.56
C VAL A 51 -14.55 -17.02 -3.79
N GLY A 52 -13.32 -16.54 -3.65
CA GLY A 52 -12.94 -15.14 -3.91
C GLY A 52 -13.20 -14.21 -2.75
N TRP A 53 -13.49 -14.77 -1.56
CA TRP A 53 -13.76 -14.00 -0.36
C TRP A 53 -14.91 -13.03 -0.51
N LYS A 54 -15.88 -13.49 -1.29
CA LYS A 54 -17.08 -12.73 -1.56
C LYS A 54 -17.81 -12.39 -0.25
N ASP A 55 -18.49 -11.27 -0.18
CA ASP A 55 -18.57 -10.27 -1.25
C ASP A 55 -17.42 -9.25 -1.16
N MET A 56 -17.20 -8.64 0.01
CA MET A 56 -16.25 -7.54 0.18
C MET A 56 -14.78 -7.85 -0.19
N GLY A 57 -14.32 -9.09 -0.11
CA GLY A 57 -12.94 -9.46 -0.45
C GLY A 57 -12.67 -9.61 -1.95
N ALA A 58 -13.70 -9.47 -2.81
CA ALA A 58 -13.57 -9.55 -4.26
C ALA A 58 -14.18 -8.32 -4.95
N LEU A 59 -13.37 -7.59 -5.74
CA LEU A 59 -13.82 -6.39 -6.47
C LEU A 59 -15.04 -6.64 -7.37
N TYR A 60 -15.18 -7.83 -7.97
CA TYR A 60 -16.32 -8.17 -8.83
C TYR A 60 -17.63 -8.40 -8.07
N ALA A 61 -17.55 -8.56 -6.75
CA ALA A 61 -18.67 -8.95 -5.90
C ALA A 61 -18.91 -7.96 -4.77
N SER A 62 -17.94 -7.10 -4.42
CA SER A 62 -17.99 -6.23 -3.25
C SER A 62 -19.24 -5.38 -3.18
N GLY A 63 -19.68 -4.82 -4.32
CA GLY A 63 -20.91 -4.02 -4.40
C GLY A 63 -22.22 -4.78 -4.11
N ARG A 64 -22.20 -6.11 -3.94
CA ARG A 64 -23.35 -6.90 -3.52
C ARG A 64 -23.62 -6.79 -2.02
N ASP A 65 -22.58 -6.51 -1.24
CA ASP A 65 -22.69 -6.23 0.19
C ASP A 65 -22.98 -4.73 0.38
N PRO A 66 -24.12 -4.34 0.98
CA PRO A 66 -24.43 -2.93 1.21
C PRO A 66 -23.36 -2.15 2.00
N ILE A 67 -22.54 -2.83 2.83
CA ILE A 67 -21.46 -2.17 3.58
C ILE A 67 -20.38 -1.57 2.66
N PHE A 68 -20.26 -2.07 1.43
CA PHE A 68 -19.36 -1.55 0.40
C PHE A 68 -19.56 -0.05 0.21
N TYR A 69 -20.82 0.39 0.12
CA TYR A 69 -21.14 1.79 -0.13
C TYR A 69 -20.76 2.66 1.08
N SER A 70 -21.04 2.22 2.31
CA SER A 70 -20.61 2.93 3.52
C SER A 70 -19.09 2.96 3.69
N HIS A 71 -18.40 1.90 3.29
CA HIS A 71 -16.94 1.87 3.26
C HIS A 71 -16.39 2.92 2.27
N HIS A 72 -16.91 2.94 1.04
CA HIS A 72 -16.49 3.89 0.00
C HIS A 72 -16.90 5.33 0.31
N THR A 73 -18.01 5.56 1.03
CA THR A 73 -18.33 6.87 1.62
C THR A 73 -17.21 7.38 2.53
N GLN A 74 -16.57 6.48 3.32
CA GLN A 74 -15.44 6.90 4.13
C GLN A 74 -14.16 7.13 3.33
N ILE A 75 -13.94 6.40 2.24
CA ILE A 75 -12.83 6.65 1.32
C ILE A 75 -13.00 8.00 0.63
N ASP A 76 -14.21 8.33 0.19
CA ASP A 76 -14.55 9.63 -0.38
C ASP A 76 -14.37 10.76 0.65
N ARG A 77 -14.85 10.60 1.89
CA ARG A 77 -14.57 11.56 2.98
C ARG A 77 -13.08 11.73 3.26
N MET A 78 -12.27 10.68 3.13
CA MET A 78 -10.83 10.79 3.35
C MET A 78 -10.19 11.77 2.36
N TRP A 79 -10.67 11.85 1.12
CA TRP A 79 -10.20 12.84 0.16
C TRP A 79 -10.53 14.28 0.58
N GLU A 80 -11.76 14.56 0.99
CA GLU A 80 -12.13 15.88 1.57
C GLU A 80 -11.25 16.24 2.77
N VAL A 81 -11.01 15.27 3.68
CA VAL A 81 -10.11 15.47 4.83
C VAL A 81 -8.67 15.75 4.38
N TRP A 82 -8.16 15.04 3.39
CA TRP A 82 -6.82 15.27 2.86
C TRP A 82 -6.68 16.67 2.24
N CYS A 83 -7.67 17.10 1.46
CA CYS A 83 -7.73 18.45 0.89
C CYS A 83 -7.81 19.56 1.94
N SER A 84 -8.31 19.26 3.15
CA SER A 84 -8.38 20.21 4.26
C SER A 84 -7.03 20.49 4.94
N PHE A 85 -5.99 19.69 4.67
CA PHE A 85 -4.65 19.92 5.22
C PHE A 85 -3.88 20.93 4.38
N ASP A 86 -3.11 21.78 5.07
CA ASP A 86 -2.34 22.86 4.43
C ASP A 86 -1.41 22.34 3.31
N GLY A 87 -1.52 22.94 2.14
CA GLY A 87 -0.70 22.62 0.96
C GLY A 87 -1.28 21.55 0.04
N ASN A 88 -2.25 20.76 0.51
CA ASN A 88 -2.94 19.78 -0.32
C ASN A 88 -4.00 20.42 -1.21
N HIS A 89 -4.17 19.89 -2.42
CA HIS A 89 -5.14 20.38 -3.39
C HIS A 89 -5.44 19.31 -4.44
N ASN A 90 -6.61 19.41 -5.06
CA ASN A 90 -7.05 18.53 -6.14
C ASN A 90 -6.10 18.53 -7.34
N LEU A 91 -6.08 17.41 -8.07
CA LEU A 91 -5.36 17.27 -9.33
C LEU A 91 -5.77 18.35 -10.33
N ARG A 92 -4.79 18.81 -11.12
CA ARG A 92 -4.96 19.80 -12.19
C ARG A 92 -4.55 19.26 -13.57
N ASP A 93 -4.22 17.98 -13.62
CA ASP A 93 -3.82 17.30 -14.85
C ASP A 93 -5.04 17.21 -15.79
N GLU A 94 -4.93 17.78 -16.98
CA GLU A 94 -6.03 17.87 -17.94
C GLU A 94 -6.51 16.49 -18.41
N ASP A 95 -5.62 15.48 -18.51
CA ASP A 95 -6.03 14.13 -18.90
C ASP A 95 -6.92 13.51 -17.82
N PHE A 96 -6.56 13.69 -16.55
CA PHE A 96 -7.40 13.29 -15.42
C PHE A 96 -8.74 14.04 -15.42
N LEU A 97 -8.71 15.37 -15.48
CA LEU A 97 -9.93 16.20 -15.38
C LEU A 97 -10.95 15.89 -16.48
N ASN A 98 -10.47 15.62 -17.70
CA ASN A 98 -11.30 15.30 -18.86
C ASN A 98 -11.60 13.79 -19.00
N THR A 99 -11.18 12.96 -18.05
CA THR A 99 -11.55 11.53 -18.04
C THR A 99 -13.05 11.39 -17.84
N GLU A 100 -13.69 10.59 -18.70
CA GLU A 100 -15.14 10.41 -18.72
C GLU A 100 -15.54 9.01 -18.24
N PHE A 101 -16.61 8.97 -17.43
CA PHE A 101 -17.27 7.76 -16.98
C PHE A 101 -18.75 7.80 -17.40
N VAL A 102 -19.39 6.63 -17.45
CA VAL A 102 -20.81 6.49 -17.79
C VAL A 102 -21.52 5.73 -16.69
N PHE A 103 -22.58 6.32 -16.14
CA PHE A 103 -23.42 5.73 -15.10
C PHE A 103 -24.89 5.78 -15.48
N TYR A 104 -25.71 4.94 -14.85
CA TYR A 104 -27.15 5.14 -14.81
C TYR A 104 -27.50 6.08 -13.66
N ASP A 105 -28.37 7.04 -13.92
CA ASP A 105 -28.95 7.91 -12.89
C ASP A 105 -30.18 7.27 -12.20
N GLU A 106 -30.84 7.99 -11.31
CA GLU A 106 -32.05 7.55 -10.63
C GLU A 106 -33.27 7.35 -11.55
N ASN A 107 -33.24 7.90 -12.77
CA ASN A 107 -34.27 7.77 -13.79
C ASN A 107 -33.97 6.64 -14.80
N ALA A 108 -32.90 5.87 -14.56
CA ALA A 108 -32.37 4.86 -15.45
C ALA A 108 -31.92 5.41 -16.83
N GLU A 109 -31.48 6.67 -16.86
CA GLU A 109 -30.86 7.30 -18.02
C GLU A 109 -29.34 7.16 -17.96
N LEU A 110 -28.70 6.94 -19.13
CA LEU A 110 -27.24 6.89 -19.23
C LEU A 110 -26.68 8.32 -19.24
N VAL A 111 -25.92 8.64 -18.20
CA VAL A 111 -25.28 9.95 -18.03
C VAL A 111 -23.77 9.80 -18.12
N ARG A 112 -23.15 10.69 -18.89
CA ARG A 112 -21.70 10.82 -19.01
C ARG A 112 -21.23 11.91 -18.05
N VAL A 113 -20.27 11.59 -17.21
CA VAL A 113 -19.69 12.50 -16.20
C VAL A 113 -18.17 12.60 -16.39
N ARG A 114 -17.58 13.72 -15.99
CA ARG A 114 -16.13 13.91 -15.99
C ARG A 114 -15.58 13.84 -14.58
N ALA A 115 -14.35 13.35 -14.42
CA ALA A 115 -13.68 13.34 -13.12
C ALA A 115 -13.55 14.77 -12.54
N GLY A 116 -13.27 15.76 -13.39
CA GLY A 116 -13.15 17.16 -12.97
C GLY A 116 -14.43 17.76 -12.36
N ASP A 117 -15.60 17.33 -12.83
CA ASP A 117 -16.90 17.80 -12.33
C ASP A 117 -17.22 17.25 -10.92
N ALA A 118 -16.50 16.22 -10.49
CA ALA A 118 -16.67 15.59 -9.18
C ALA A 118 -15.77 16.19 -8.09
N LEU A 119 -14.87 17.12 -8.42
CA LEU A 119 -13.86 17.69 -7.51
C LEU A 119 -14.39 18.64 -6.42
N ASP A 120 -15.69 18.94 -6.45
CA ASP A 120 -16.38 19.75 -5.43
C ASP A 120 -17.67 19.05 -4.99
N THR A 121 -17.65 18.44 -3.80
CA THR A 121 -18.81 17.72 -3.27
C THR A 121 -20.02 18.63 -3.05
N LYS A 122 -19.80 19.94 -2.79
CA LYS A 122 -20.88 20.91 -2.60
C LYS A 122 -21.60 21.19 -3.91
N ALA A 123 -20.88 21.24 -5.02
CA ALA A 123 -21.47 21.34 -6.35
C ALA A 123 -22.30 20.08 -6.69
N LEU A 124 -21.89 18.91 -6.19
CA LEU A 124 -22.66 17.66 -6.25
C LEU A 124 -23.83 17.59 -5.25
N GLY A 125 -23.98 18.58 -4.37
CA GLY A 125 -25.10 18.68 -3.44
C GLY A 125 -24.93 17.92 -2.12
N TYR A 126 -23.71 17.52 -1.74
CA TYR A 126 -23.48 16.85 -0.46
C TYR A 126 -22.22 17.33 0.28
N VAL A 127 -22.21 17.12 1.60
CA VAL A 127 -21.05 17.36 2.48
C VAL A 127 -21.01 16.29 3.56
N TYR A 128 -19.84 16.10 4.16
CA TYR A 128 -19.68 15.26 5.34
C TYR A 128 -19.90 16.04 6.62
N GLN A 129 -20.38 15.33 7.65
CA GLN A 129 -20.37 15.87 9.01
C GLN A 129 -18.92 16.09 9.47
N ASP A 130 -18.68 17.25 10.08
CA ASP A 130 -17.41 17.55 10.75
C ASP A 130 -17.24 16.65 11.98
N LEU A 131 -16.14 15.91 12.00
CA LEU A 131 -15.79 14.99 13.09
C LEU A 131 -14.32 15.19 13.47
N ASP A 132 -14.03 15.02 14.76
CA ASP A 132 -12.66 15.00 15.26
C ASP A 132 -11.83 13.92 14.54
N LEU A 133 -10.55 14.24 14.31
CA LEU A 133 -9.59 13.35 13.67
C LEU A 133 -8.57 12.85 14.71
N PRO A 134 -8.92 11.87 15.57
CA PRO A 134 -8.04 11.43 16.68
C PRO A 134 -6.70 10.86 16.20
N TRP A 135 -6.64 10.41 14.94
CA TRP A 135 -5.42 9.90 14.32
C TRP A 135 -4.50 10.99 13.77
N LYS A 136 -4.93 12.27 13.71
CA LYS A 136 -4.17 13.37 13.12
C LYS A 136 -2.84 13.62 13.86
N ASP A 137 -2.83 13.41 15.17
CA ASP A 137 -1.64 13.60 16.02
C ASP A 137 -0.98 12.26 16.41
N SER A 138 -1.39 11.14 15.79
CA SER A 138 -0.83 9.81 16.03
C SER A 138 0.49 9.60 15.29
N VAL A 139 1.47 10.48 15.56
CA VAL A 139 2.80 10.45 14.93
C VAL A 139 3.51 9.14 15.30
N PRO A 140 4.03 8.38 14.32
CA PRO A 140 4.74 7.13 14.57
C PRO A 140 5.94 7.30 15.50
N VAL A 141 6.10 6.37 16.45
CA VAL A 141 7.25 6.35 17.37
C VAL A 141 8.35 5.49 16.78
N ARG A 142 9.54 6.07 16.61
CA ARG A 142 10.74 5.37 16.15
C ARG A 142 11.17 4.29 17.13
N LEU A 143 11.39 3.07 16.64
CA LEU A 143 11.81 1.92 17.45
C LEU A 143 13.30 1.60 17.29
N SER A 144 13.88 1.93 16.14
CA SER A 144 15.29 1.70 15.85
C SER A 144 16.19 2.68 16.59
N ARG A 145 17.41 2.23 16.93
CA ARG A 145 18.47 3.07 17.51
C ARG A 145 19.60 3.22 16.50
N GLY A 146 19.68 4.38 15.86
CA GLY A 146 20.68 4.64 14.82
C GLY A 146 20.52 3.72 13.60
N VAL A 147 21.66 3.39 12.98
CA VAL A 147 21.76 2.49 11.83
C VAL A 147 21.85 1.04 12.32
N ALA A 148 20.96 0.18 11.85
CA ALA A 148 20.91 -1.21 12.22
C ALA A 148 22.00 -2.02 11.49
N THR A 149 22.53 -3.03 12.17
CA THR A 149 23.43 -4.04 11.62
C THR A 149 22.85 -5.42 11.89
N LEU A 150 23.30 -6.42 11.12
CA LEU A 150 22.99 -7.82 11.41
C LEU A 150 24.08 -8.43 12.29
N THR A 151 23.64 -9.15 13.31
CA THR A 151 24.47 -9.88 14.27
C THR A 151 24.32 -11.38 14.04
N PRO A 152 25.21 -12.22 14.60
CA PRO A 152 25.08 -13.68 14.52
C PRO A 152 23.79 -14.24 15.13
N ASN A 153 23.08 -13.47 15.97
CA ASN A 153 21.82 -13.88 16.58
C ASN A 153 20.61 -13.59 15.68
N ASP A 154 20.77 -12.77 14.64
CA ASP A 154 19.68 -12.43 13.73
C ASP A 154 19.43 -13.57 12.75
N THR A 155 18.15 -13.89 12.52
CA THR A 155 17.77 -14.88 11.52
C THR A 155 17.86 -14.25 10.13
N ILE A 156 18.65 -14.85 9.23
CA ILE A 156 18.81 -14.35 7.86
C ILE A 156 17.70 -14.89 6.95
N CYS A 157 17.13 -14.03 6.11
CA CYS A 157 16.16 -14.47 5.10
C CYS A 157 16.83 -15.36 4.05
N MET A 158 16.39 -16.61 3.97
CA MET A 158 16.87 -17.57 2.98
C MET A 158 15.93 -17.55 1.76
N LEU A 159 16.48 -17.26 0.57
CA LEU A 159 15.73 -17.37 -0.67
C LEU A 159 15.29 -18.82 -0.90
N ALA A 160 14.18 -18.99 -1.60
CA ALA A 160 13.51 -20.26 -1.84
C ALA A 160 13.14 -21.05 -0.56
N SER A 161 13.16 -20.40 0.61
CA SER A 161 12.67 -20.96 1.87
C SER A 161 11.39 -20.27 2.33
N PRO A 162 10.48 -20.96 3.04
CA PRO A 162 9.30 -20.34 3.62
C PRO A 162 9.66 -19.29 4.68
N ILE A 163 8.95 -18.17 4.67
CA ILE A 163 9.02 -17.13 5.70
C ILE A 163 8.03 -17.50 6.82
N ASP A 164 8.42 -18.46 7.65
CA ASP A 164 7.62 -18.97 8.78
C ASP A 164 7.97 -18.33 10.13
N LYS A 165 9.06 -17.57 10.16
CA LYS A 165 9.52 -16.76 11.30
C LYS A 165 10.10 -15.43 10.81
N PRO A 166 10.24 -14.43 11.69
CA PRO A 166 10.92 -13.19 11.34
C PRO A 166 12.32 -13.46 10.80
N CYS A 167 12.67 -12.81 9.70
CA CYS A 167 13.99 -12.89 9.09
C CYS A 167 14.43 -11.53 8.58
N SER A 168 15.74 -11.32 8.50
CA SER A 168 16.34 -10.07 8.05
C SER A 168 17.30 -10.28 6.89
N VAL A 169 17.45 -9.26 6.06
CA VAL A 169 18.41 -9.21 4.96
C VAL A 169 19.06 -7.85 4.91
N LEU A 170 20.38 -7.84 4.69
CA LEU A 170 21.14 -6.61 4.44
C LEU A 170 21.20 -6.38 2.93
N LEU A 171 20.71 -5.22 2.50
CA LEU A 171 20.64 -4.83 1.09
C LEU A 171 21.60 -3.67 0.85
N GLN A 172 22.49 -3.85 -0.12
CA GLN A 172 23.36 -2.78 -0.61
C GLN A 172 22.54 -1.78 -1.42
N ARG A 173 22.83 -0.49 -1.23
CA ARG A 173 22.33 0.62 -2.03
C ARG A 173 23.35 0.90 -3.13
N ASP A 174 22.87 1.32 -4.29
CA ASP A 174 23.75 1.65 -5.41
C ASP A 174 24.31 3.08 -5.22
N PRO A 175 25.63 3.25 -5.01
CA PRO A 175 26.22 4.56 -4.74
C PRO A 175 26.25 5.47 -5.97
N SER A 176 25.96 4.96 -7.17
CA SER A 176 25.89 5.77 -8.39
C SER A 176 24.64 6.65 -8.44
N TRP A 177 23.62 6.34 -7.63
CA TRP A 177 22.39 7.12 -7.55
C TRP A 177 22.48 8.22 -6.48
N PRO A 178 21.93 9.43 -6.74
CA PRO A 178 21.90 10.49 -5.75
C PRO A 178 21.16 10.05 -4.48
N ALA A 179 21.74 10.36 -3.32
CA ALA A 179 21.09 10.09 -2.05
C ALA A 179 19.76 10.87 -1.96
N PRO A 180 18.68 10.25 -1.44
CA PRO A 180 17.35 10.83 -1.49
C PRO A 180 17.30 12.02 -0.54
N ASN A 181 17.21 13.21 -1.13
CA ASN A 181 17.04 14.48 -0.44
C ASN A 181 15.77 15.18 -0.95
N SER A 182 15.45 16.35 -0.41
CA SER A 182 14.23 17.09 -0.77
C SER A 182 14.25 17.71 -2.18
N SER A 183 15.38 17.66 -2.89
CA SER A 183 15.55 18.24 -4.24
C SER A 183 15.85 17.20 -5.34
N THR A 184 16.12 15.95 -4.99
CA THR A 184 16.35 14.86 -5.95
C THR A 184 15.03 14.23 -6.39
N SER A 185 14.86 14.02 -7.70
CA SER A 185 13.72 13.26 -8.26
C SER A 185 13.88 11.74 -8.11
N THR A 186 15.01 11.27 -7.60
CA THR A 186 15.31 9.85 -7.44
C THR A 186 14.37 9.21 -6.42
N THR A 187 13.66 8.17 -6.85
CA THR A 187 12.80 7.36 -5.99
C THR A 187 13.47 6.02 -5.71
N GLU A 188 13.64 5.69 -4.44
CA GLU A 188 14.17 4.40 -3.98
C GLU A 188 13.03 3.44 -3.69
N TYR A 189 13.07 2.27 -4.33
CA TYR A 189 12.10 1.20 -4.18
C TYR A 189 12.72 -0.02 -3.53
N LEU A 190 12.05 -0.56 -2.50
CA LEU A 190 12.28 -1.93 -2.07
C LEU A 190 11.48 -2.87 -2.99
N VAL A 191 12.18 -3.75 -3.69
CA VAL A 191 11.58 -4.70 -4.63
C VAL A 191 11.81 -6.13 -4.16
N ILE A 192 10.71 -6.87 -3.99
CA ILE A 192 10.71 -8.30 -3.65
C ILE A 192 10.09 -9.07 -4.81
N ASN A 193 10.93 -9.81 -5.54
CA ASN A 193 10.55 -10.56 -6.72
C ASN A 193 10.37 -12.05 -6.43
N GLY A 194 9.42 -12.67 -7.12
CA GLY A 194 9.26 -14.12 -7.09
C GLY A 194 8.59 -14.62 -5.82
N THR A 195 7.72 -13.82 -5.21
CA THR A 195 6.92 -14.24 -4.06
C THR A 195 5.90 -15.29 -4.50
N THR A 196 5.85 -16.41 -3.79
CA THR A 196 4.96 -17.55 -4.06
C THR A 196 4.42 -18.08 -2.74
N TRP A 197 3.25 -18.70 -2.75
CA TRP A 197 2.62 -19.31 -1.58
C TRP A 197 1.76 -20.49 -2.04
N PRO A 198 1.44 -21.44 -1.14
CA PRO A 198 0.56 -22.57 -1.46
C PRO A 198 -0.83 -22.12 -1.95
N GLU A 199 -1.33 -22.79 -2.99
CA GLU A 199 -2.69 -22.61 -3.48
C GLU A 199 -3.71 -22.99 -2.39
N GLY A 200 -4.80 -22.25 -2.31
CA GLY A 200 -5.83 -22.33 -1.28
C GLY A 200 -5.50 -21.59 0.02
N PHE A 201 -4.32 -20.99 0.14
CA PHE A 201 -3.89 -20.31 1.37
C PHE A 201 -3.70 -18.80 1.21
N GLN A 202 -3.83 -18.11 2.34
CA GLN A 202 -3.47 -16.72 2.53
C GLN A 202 -1.99 -16.58 2.82
N SER A 203 -1.34 -15.56 2.28
CA SER A 203 0.03 -15.20 2.65
C SER A 203 0.08 -13.74 3.08
N PHE A 204 0.59 -13.52 4.30
CA PHE A 204 0.72 -12.20 4.88
C PHE A 204 2.02 -12.05 5.66
N PHE A 205 2.81 -11.04 5.31
CA PHE A 205 3.96 -10.61 6.12
C PHE A 205 4.11 -9.10 6.08
N THR A 206 4.51 -8.50 7.20
CA THR A 206 4.85 -7.08 7.27
C THR A 206 6.34 -6.87 7.04
N ILE A 207 6.69 -5.69 6.54
CA ILE A 207 8.05 -5.35 6.12
C ILE A 207 8.51 -4.15 6.92
N TYR A 208 9.66 -4.31 7.58
CA TYR A 208 10.31 -3.26 8.35
C TYR A 208 11.68 -2.91 7.78
N LEU A 209 12.00 -1.63 7.77
CA LEU A 209 13.29 -1.07 7.44
C LEU A 209 14.04 -0.70 8.73
N ASN A 210 15.32 -1.05 8.80
CA ASN A 210 16.23 -0.70 9.89
C ASN A 210 15.81 -1.24 11.28
N LEU A 211 15.12 -2.38 11.34
CA LEU A 211 14.63 -2.97 12.59
C LEU A 211 14.75 -4.51 12.62
N PRO A 212 15.97 -5.07 12.73
CA PRO A 212 16.18 -6.52 12.75
C PRO A 212 15.47 -7.23 13.91
N SER A 213 15.16 -6.52 14.99
CA SER A 213 14.42 -7.03 16.14
C SER A 213 12.90 -7.12 15.92
N ALA A 214 12.40 -6.73 14.75
CA ALA A 214 10.97 -6.78 14.46
C ALA A 214 10.44 -8.21 14.54
N ASN A 215 9.27 -8.36 15.17
CA ASN A 215 8.63 -9.64 15.42
C ASN A 215 7.11 -9.50 15.37
N ASN A 216 6.38 -10.58 15.67
CA ASN A 216 4.92 -10.57 15.53
C ASN A 216 4.22 -9.50 16.41
N GLY A 217 4.81 -9.11 17.54
CA GLY A 217 4.31 -8.05 18.42
C GLY A 217 4.73 -6.64 18.02
N THR A 218 5.56 -6.46 16.99
CA THR A 218 5.99 -5.13 16.54
C THR A 218 4.83 -4.38 15.91
N THR A 219 4.58 -3.16 16.40
CA THR A 219 3.54 -2.27 15.89
C THR A 219 3.81 -1.82 14.46
N MET A 220 2.74 -1.61 13.67
CA MET A 220 2.83 -0.96 12.36
C MET A 220 2.82 0.57 12.46
N GLY A 221 2.58 1.12 13.66
CA GLY A 221 2.63 2.56 13.97
C GLY A 221 4.05 3.08 14.24
N CYS A 222 5.05 2.57 13.52
CA CYS A 222 6.43 2.99 13.62
C CYS A 222 6.97 3.39 12.23
N PRO A 223 7.93 4.32 12.14
CA PRO A 223 8.52 4.73 10.86
C PRO A 223 9.33 3.61 10.19
N GLU A 224 9.70 2.56 10.94
CA GLU A 224 10.36 1.38 10.39
C GLU A 224 9.41 0.53 9.56
N TYR A 225 8.10 0.55 9.81
CA TYR A 225 7.14 -0.15 8.94
C TYR A 225 7.05 0.55 7.58
N VAL A 226 7.30 -0.19 6.50
CA VAL A 226 7.26 0.34 5.13
C VAL A 226 6.13 -0.23 4.28
N GLY A 227 5.44 -1.26 4.75
CA GLY A 227 4.35 -1.89 4.03
C GLY A 227 4.26 -3.37 4.35
N CYS A 228 3.52 -4.10 3.52
CA CYS A 228 3.35 -5.52 3.68
C CYS A 228 3.11 -6.23 2.36
N HIS A 229 3.26 -7.55 2.38
CA HIS A 229 2.74 -8.43 1.35
C HIS A 229 1.43 -9.02 1.84
N ARG A 230 0.32 -8.71 1.17
CA ARG A 230 -0.95 -9.41 1.34
C ARG A 230 -1.28 -10.11 0.04
N ALA A 231 -1.42 -11.42 0.11
CA ALA A 231 -1.82 -12.22 -1.02
C ALA A 231 -2.93 -13.18 -0.63
N VAL A 232 -3.97 -13.12 -1.45
CA VAL A 232 -5.12 -14.01 -1.40
C VAL A 232 -5.04 -14.86 -2.65
N ASP A 233 -5.31 -16.16 -2.53
CA ASP A 233 -5.13 -17.13 -3.62
C ASP A 233 -5.86 -16.75 -4.92
N GLN A 234 -6.88 -15.89 -4.81
CA GLN A 234 -7.67 -15.40 -5.93
C GLN A 234 -7.27 -14.04 -6.49
N VAL A 235 -6.21 -13.37 -6.02
CA VAL A 235 -5.60 -12.23 -6.75
C VAL A 235 -5.13 -12.68 -8.14
N ARG A 236 -4.98 -13.99 -8.40
CA ARG A 236 -4.77 -14.54 -9.75
C ARG A 236 -5.93 -14.34 -10.72
N LEU A 237 -7.16 -14.07 -10.25
CA LEU A 237 -8.31 -13.77 -11.12
C LEU A 237 -8.34 -12.32 -11.60
N PHE A 238 -7.60 -11.43 -10.94
CA PHE A 238 -7.48 -10.01 -11.31
C PHE A 238 -6.08 -9.62 -11.82
N ASN A 239 -5.05 -10.42 -11.54
CA ASN A 239 -3.74 -10.20 -12.14
C ASN A 239 -3.72 -10.66 -13.60
N PHE A 240 -3.64 -9.66 -14.47
CA PHE A 240 -3.20 -9.75 -15.85
C PHE A 240 -1.95 -10.65 -15.95
N ALA A 241 -2.01 -11.61 -16.88
CA ALA A 241 -1.03 -12.64 -17.20
C ALA A 241 -0.80 -13.74 -16.15
N ALA A 242 -1.26 -14.95 -16.48
CA ALA A 242 -1.03 -16.20 -15.76
C ALA A 242 0.46 -16.61 -15.55
N ASN A 243 1.42 -15.75 -15.89
CA ASN A 243 2.86 -16.05 -15.93
C ASN A 243 3.76 -15.06 -15.17
N THR A 244 3.23 -14.00 -14.54
CA THR A 244 4.04 -13.06 -13.76
C THR A 244 4.04 -13.48 -12.29
N ARG A 245 5.21 -13.86 -11.75
CA ARG A 245 5.36 -13.99 -10.29
C ARG A 245 5.17 -12.58 -9.69
N PRO A 246 4.30 -12.39 -8.70
CA PRO A 246 4.04 -11.07 -8.15
C PRO A 246 5.33 -10.47 -7.59
N SER A 247 5.62 -9.25 -8.02
CA SER A 247 6.68 -8.40 -7.50
C SER A 247 6.07 -7.39 -6.53
N ILE A 248 6.55 -7.35 -5.29
CA ILE A 248 6.22 -6.29 -4.35
C ILE A 248 7.19 -5.15 -4.62
N SER A 249 6.68 -3.92 -4.79
CA SER A 249 7.50 -2.73 -5.00
C SER A 249 7.01 -1.61 -4.11
N ILE A 250 7.83 -1.19 -3.15
CA ILE A 250 7.46 -0.21 -2.12
C ILE A 250 8.39 1.00 -2.22
N ASP A 251 7.83 2.20 -2.39
CA ASP A 251 8.61 3.45 -2.28
C ASP A 251 9.07 3.63 -0.82
N ILE A 252 10.38 3.52 -0.61
CA ILE A 252 11.00 3.70 0.71
C ILE A 252 11.73 5.05 0.82
N THR A 253 11.63 5.93 -0.17
CA THR A 253 12.41 7.17 -0.28
C THR A 253 12.22 8.08 0.94
N SER A 254 10.98 8.28 1.37
CA SER A 254 10.70 9.05 2.59
C SER A 254 11.22 8.34 3.84
N ARG A 255 11.10 7.01 3.90
CA ARG A 255 11.54 6.19 5.03
C ARG A 255 13.06 6.22 5.23
N ILE A 256 13.82 6.24 4.14
CA ILE A 256 15.28 6.43 4.18
C ILE A 256 15.63 7.75 4.88
N ARG A 257 14.91 8.84 4.58
CA ARG A 257 15.12 10.14 5.23
C ARG A 257 14.66 10.15 6.69
N ASP A 258 13.45 9.67 6.94
CA ASP A 258 12.82 9.66 8.28
C ASP A 258 13.67 8.85 9.29
N LEU A 259 14.32 7.78 8.83
CA LEU A 259 15.20 6.94 9.65
C LEU A 259 16.67 7.41 9.64
N SER A 260 16.98 8.54 9.00
CA SER A 260 18.33 9.11 8.91
C SER A 260 19.34 8.16 8.24
N LEU A 261 18.91 7.45 7.20
CA LEU A 261 19.69 6.45 6.46
C LEU A 261 20.25 6.98 5.13
N THR A 262 19.99 8.24 4.78
CA THR A 262 20.37 8.86 3.51
C THR A 262 21.83 8.60 3.10
N HIS A 263 22.76 8.68 4.06
CA HIS A 263 24.20 8.52 3.84
C HIS A 263 24.74 7.11 4.10
N GLN A 264 23.87 6.10 4.22
CA GLN A 264 24.29 4.72 4.48
C GLN A 264 24.35 3.92 3.19
N ASP A 265 25.45 3.19 2.96
CA ASP A 265 25.62 2.37 1.75
C ASP A 265 24.73 1.11 1.73
N TYR A 266 24.07 0.80 2.85
CA TYR A 266 23.19 -0.35 2.97
C TYR A 266 22.01 -0.04 3.88
N VAL A 267 21.01 -0.92 3.81
CA VAL A 267 19.88 -0.97 4.74
C VAL A 267 19.59 -2.39 5.18
N VAL A 268 19.00 -2.54 6.35
CA VAL A 268 18.48 -3.82 6.84
C VAL A 268 16.98 -3.87 6.62
N VAL A 269 16.49 -4.91 5.95
CA VAL A 269 15.05 -5.16 5.78
C VAL A 269 14.68 -6.40 6.57
N THR A 270 13.58 -6.33 7.33
CA THR A 270 13.07 -7.42 8.16
C THR A 270 11.67 -7.81 7.70
N LEU A 271 11.47 -9.07 7.39
CA LEU A 271 10.18 -9.66 7.00
C LEU A 271 9.60 -10.38 8.22
N VAL A 272 8.37 -10.02 8.60
CA VAL A 272 7.70 -10.59 9.77
C VAL A 272 6.41 -11.27 9.31
N PRO A 273 6.34 -12.62 9.30
CA PRO A 273 5.12 -13.29 8.91
C PRO A 273 4.02 -13.08 9.95
N LYS A 274 2.79 -12.95 9.46
CA LYS A 274 1.61 -12.64 10.26
C LYS A 274 0.58 -13.77 10.11
N PHE A 275 0.83 -14.88 10.80
CA PHE A 275 -0.09 -16.01 10.86
C PHE A 275 -1.26 -15.73 11.80
N GLY A 276 -2.48 -16.09 11.39
CA GLY A 276 -3.69 -15.96 12.21
C GLY A 276 -4.22 -14.54 12.38
N SER A 277 -3.62 -13.53 11.75
CA SER A 277 -4.17 -12.17 11.66
C SER A 277 -5.11 -11.99 10.47
N THR A 278 -5.34 -13.07 9.72
CA THR A 278 -6.23 -13.14 8.57
C THR A 278 -7.39 -14.08 8.89
N ASN A 279 -8.57 -13.79 8.33
CA ASN A 279 -9.72 -14.68 8.45
C ASN A 279 -9.49 -15.85 7.49
N GLY A 280 -9.07 -17.03 7.97
CA GLY A 280 -8.91 -18.24 7.14
C GLY A 280 -7.54 -18.94 7.21
N PRO A 281 -7.34 -20.01 6.42
CA PRO A 281 -6.09 -20.76 6.41
C PRO A 281 -4.95 -19.92 5.80
N SER A 282 -3.86 -19.77 6.56
CA SER A 282 -2.66 -19.04 6.13
C SER A 282 -1.46 -19.97 5.97
N ALA A 283 -0.59 -19.63 5.03
CA ALA A 283 0.65 -20.34 4.76
C ALA A 283 1.78 -19.34 4.52
N PRO A 284 3.03 -19.71 4.87
CA PRO A 284 4.18 -18.86 4.64
C PRO A 284 4.39 -18.63 3.13
N ALA A 285 4.68 -17.38 2.76
CA ALA A 285 5.25 -17.08 1.45
C ALA A 285 6.69 -17.59 1.36
N THR A 286 7.12 -17.87 0.13
CA THR A 286 8.50 -18.15 -0.26
C THR A 286 8.92 -17.11 -1.31
N ILE A 287 10.12 -16.53 -1.14
CA ILE A 287 10.71 -15.60 -2.10
C ILE A 287 11.72 -16.36 -2.95
N SER A 288 11.36 -16.64 -4.20
CA SER A 288 12.17 -17.44 -5.14
C SER A 288 13.01 -16.60 -6.12
N GLY A 289 12.77 -15.29 -6.16
CA GLY A 289 13.50 -14.35 -7.01
C GLY A 289 14.58 -13.61 -6.22
N SER A 290 14.30 -12.35 -5.88
CA SER A 290 15.29 -11.44 -5.28
C SER A 290 14.64 -10.48 -4.28
N ILE A 291 15.42 -9.98 -3.33
CA ILE A 291 15.09 -8.80 -2.51
C ILE A 291 16.17 -7.77 -2.81
N ALA A 292 15.80 -6.60 -3.31
CA ALA A 292 16.78 -5.58 -3.74
C ALA A 292 16.24 -4.16 -3.58
N ILE A 293 17.16 -3.20 -3.54
CA ILE A 293 16.84 -1.78 -3.72
C ILE A 293 16.95 -1.46 -5.21
N GLN A 294 15.95 -0.79 -5.77
CA GLN A 294 15.92 -0.30 -7.14
C GLN A 294 15.61 1.19 -7.15
N TYR A 295 15.96 1.85 -8.25
CA TYR A 295 15.83 3.29 -8.41
C TYR A 295 15.01 3.61 -9.66
N ARG A 296 14.23 4.70 -9.60
CA ARG A 296 13.58 5.32 -10.76
C ARG A 296 13.77 6.83 -10.72
#